data_AF-A0A929VH85-F1
#
_entry.id   AF-A0A929VH85-F1
#
_cell.length_a   1.000
_cell.length_b   1.000
_cell.length_c   1.000
_cell.angle_alpha   90.00
_cell.angle_beta   90.00
_cell.angle_gamma   90.00
#
_symmetry.space_group_name_H-M   'P 1'
#
loop_
_entity.id
_entity.type
_entity.pdbx_description
1 polymer ?
#
loop_
_entity_poly.entity_id
_entity_poly.type
_entity_poly.pdbx_seq_one_letter_code
_entity_poly.pdbx_strand_id
1 'polypeptide(L)' 'MKGIVQAELASAIGISRQYLSDIENQKKQPTIKVAFDCAKYLCVSMEELFFYKDVANV' A
#
# COMPACT_ATOMS: atom_id res chain seq x y z
N MET A 1 1.51 -8.26 9.15
CA MET A 1 0.19 -7.61 9.33
C MET A 1 -0.92 -8.56 8.88
N LYS A 2 -2.12 -8.39 9.43
CA LYS A 2 -3.33 -9.21 9.25
C LYS A 2 -3.59 -9.57 7.77
N GLY A 3 -3.43 -10.84 7.40
CA GLY A 3 -3.57 -11.30 6.00
C GLY A 3 -4.93 -10.99 5.35
N ILE A 4 -5.97 -10.78 6.15
CA ILE A 4 -7.32 -10.39 5.69
C ILE A 4 -7.28 -8.99 5.05
N VAL A 5 -6.65 -8.00 5.70
CA VAL A 5 -6.62 -6.61 5.22
C VAL A 5 -5.87 -6.51 3.89
N GLN A 6 -4.80 -7.29 3.71
CA GLN A 6 -4.06 -7.35 2.45
C GLN A 6 -4.85 -8.03 1.33
N ALA A 7 -5.53 -9.14 1.63
CA ALA A 7 -6.35 -9.82 0.63
C ALA A 7 -7.52 -8.92 0.18
N GLU A 8 -8.13 -8.22 1.12
CA GLU A 8 -9.22 -7.28 0.86
C GLU A 8 -8.74 -6.08 0.04
N LEU A 9 -7.65 -5.42 0.44
CA LEU A 9 -7.05 -4.31 -0.30
C LEU A 9 -6.65 -4.74 -1.72
N ALA A 10 -5.94 -5.86 -1.84
CA ALA A 10 -5.50 -6.38 -3.13
C ALA A 10 -6.69 -6.66 -4.05
N SER A 11 -7.74 -7.30 -3.52
CA SER A 11 -8.98 -7.55 -4.25
C SER A 11 -9.67 -6.25 -4.67
N ALA A 12 -9.74 -5.25 -3.78
CA ALA A 12 -10.43 -4.00 -4.03
C ALA A 12 -9.75 -3.14 -5.12
N ILE A 13 -8.42 -3.17 -5.19
CA ILE A 13 -7.65 -2.41 -6.19
C ILE A 13 -7.26 -3.23 -7.43
N GLY A 14 -7.70 -4.49 -7.50
CA GLY A 14 -7.54 -5.35 -8.68
C GLY A 14 -6.13 -5.90 -8.88
N ILE A 15 -5.40 -6.18 -7.79
CA ILE A 15 -4.08 -6.82 -7.83
C ILE A 15 -4.07 -8.14 -7.06
N SER A 16 -3.05 -8.98 -7.28
CA SER A 16 -2.90 -10.19 -6.48
C SER A 16 -2.37 -9.86 -5.07
N ARG A 17 -2.79 -10.65 -4.08
CA ARG A 17 -2.24 -10.57 -2.71
C ARG A 17 -0.71 -10.71 -2.72
N GLN A 18 -0.16 -11.57 -3.59
CA GLN A 18 1.28 -11.74 -3.72
C GLN A 18 1.95 -10.46 -4.25
N TYR A 19 1.37 -9.78 -5.25
CA TYR A 19 1.91 -8.53 -5.76
C TYR A 19 1.90 -7.43 -4.70
N LEU A 20 0.82 -7.32 -3.91
CA LEU A 20 0.77 -6.41 -2.76
C LEU A 20 1.88 -6.76 -1.74
N SER A 21 2.06 -8.04 -1.43
CA SER A 21 3.14 -8.49 -0.54
C SER A 21 4.53 -8.17 -1.10
N ASP A 22 4.73 -8.30 -2.42
CA ASP A 22 6.00 -7.95 -3.05
C ASP A 22 6.28 -6.45 -2.94
N ILE A 23 5.25 -5.59 -3.05
CA ILE A 23 5.36 -4.14 -2.86
C ILE A 23 5.75 -3.80 -1.42
N GLU A 24 5.02 -4.33 -0.43
CA GLU A 24 5.28 -4.07 1.00
C GLU A 24 6.68 -4.53 1.45
N ASN A 25 7.18 -5.62 0.85
CA ASN A 25 8.52 -6.15 1.13
C ASN A 25 9.59 -5.59 0.19
N GLN A 26 9.28 -4.51 -0.56
CA GLN A 26 10.21 -3.81 -1.46
C GLN A 26 10.81 -4.70 -2.57
N LYS A 27 10.19 -5.84 -2.87
CA LYS A 27 10.58 -6.76 -3.94
C LYS A 27 10.13 -6.27 -5.32
N LYS A 28 9.07 -5.45 -5.35
CA LYS A 28 8.55 -4.83 -6.58
C LYS A 28 8.14 -3.39 -6.33
N GLN A 29 8.33 -2.57 -7.36
CA GLN A 29 7.78 -1.22 -7.35
C GLN A 29 6.32 -1.23 -7.82
N PRO A 30 5.41 -0.55 -7.12
CA PRO A 30 4.06 -0.33 -7.60
C PRO A 30 4.07 0.65 -8.77
N THR A 31 3.07 0.55 -9.65
CA THR A 31 2.82 1.62 -10.63
C THR A 31 2.17 2.82 -9.93
N ILE A 32 2.24 4.00 -10.56
CA ILE A 32 1.54 5.20 -10.10
C ILE A 32 0.04 4.91 -9.85
N LYS A 33 -0.60 4.15 -10.76
CA LYS A 33 -2.00 3.75 -10.61
C LYS A 33 -2.25 2.97 -9.32
N VAL A 34 -1.42 1.96 -9.03
CA VAL A 34 -1.55 1.14 -7.82
C VAL A 34 -1.39 1.99 -6.57
N ALA A 35 -0.45 2.94 -6.56
CA ALA A 35 -0.27 3.85 -5.43
C ALA A 35 -1.51 4.74 -5.21
N PHE A 36 -2.07 5.33 -6.28
CA PHE A 36 -3.31 6.11 -6.19
C PHE A 36 -4.51 5.28 -5.74
N ASP A 37 -4.66 4.06 -6.24
CA ASP A 37 -5.77 3.18 -5.84
C ASP A 37 -5.65 2.78 -4.36
N CYS A 38 -4.43 2.52 -3.87
CA CYS A 38 -4.17 2.29 -2.44
C CYS A 38 -4.57 3.50 -1.59
N ALA A 39 -4.11 4.70 -1.96
CA ALA A 39 -4.44 5.93 -1.23
C ALA A 39 -5.95 6.16 -1.16
N LYS A 40 -6.64 5.97 -2.29
CA LYS A 40 -8.10 6.11 -2.39
C LYS A 40 -8.84 5.08 -1.53
N TYR A 41 -8.42 3.81 -1.56
CA TYR A 41 -9.06 2.75 -0.77
C TYR A 41 -8.87 2.96 0.73
N LEU A 42 -7.67 3.37 1.14
CA LEU A 42 -7.33 3.62 2.53
C LEU A 42 -7.83 4.97 3.05
N CYS A 43 -8.45 5.78 2.18
CA CYS A 43 -8.91 7.14 2.50
C CYS A 43 -7.80 8.04 3.06
N VAL A 44 -6.58 7.91 2.52
CA VAL A 44 -5.41 8.72 2.89
C VAL A 44 -4.90 9.50 1.68
N SER A 45 -4.14 10.56 1.92
CA SER A 45 -3.43 11.26 0.87
C SER A 45 -2.23 10.45 0.34
N MET A 46 -1.75 10.82 -0.85
CA MET A 46 -0.50 10.27 -1.39
C MET A 46 0.70 10.59 -0.50
N GLU A 47 0.66 11.73 0.20
CA GLU A 47 1.70 12.12 1.14
C GLU A 47 1.69 11.17 2.34
N GLU A 48 0.54 10.89 2.94
CA GLU A 48 0.43 9.94 4.06
C GLU A 48 0.76 8.50 3.67
N LEU A 49 0.47 8.09 2.43
CA LEU A 49 0.79 6.75 1.93
C LEU A 49 2.30 6.52 1.81
N PHE A 50 3.07 7.54 1.44
CA PHE A 50 4.52 7.43 1.19
C PHE A 50 5.39 8.00 2.31
N PHE A 51 4.92 9.04 2.98
CA PHE A 51 5.61 9.76 4.04
C PHE A 51 4.84 9.57 5.34
N TYR A 52 4.98 8.37 5.90
CA TYR A 52 4.61 8.16 7.30
C TYR A 52 5.55 9.02 8.14
N LYS A 53 5.02 9.93 8.96
CA LYS A 53 5.83 10.77 9.86
C LYS A 53 6.72 9.86 10.72
N ASP A 54 8.01 9.84 10.44
CA ASP A 54 9.03 9.35 11.35
C ASP A 54 9.09 10.28 12.57
N VAL A 55 8.17 10.10 13.52
CA VAL A 55 8.38 10.53 14.90
C VAL A 55 9.29 9.51 15.59
N ALA A 56 10.58 9.51 15.20
CA ALA A 56 11.74 9.14 16.04
C ALA A 56 13.04 9.21 15.22
N ASN A 57 13.55 10.42 14.99
CA ASN A 57 14.98 10.72 15.05
C ASN A 57 15.14 12.25 15.14
N VAL A 58 14.80 12.77 16.31
CA VAL A 58 15.44 13.96 16.88
C VAL A 58 16.55 13.45 17.80
#